data_AF-A0A259TU63-F1
#
_entry.id   AF-A0A259TU63-F1
#
_cell.length_a   1.000
_cell.length_b   1.000
_cell.length_c   1.000
_cell.angle_alpha   90.00
_cell.angle_beta   90.00
_cell.angle_gamma   90.00
#
_symmetry.space_group_name_H-M   'P 1'
#
loop_
_entity.id
_entity.type
_entity.pdbx_description
1 polymer ?
#
loop_
_entity_poly.entity_id
_entity_poly.type
_entity_poly.pdbx_seq_one_letter_code
_entity_poly.pdbx_strand_id
1 'polypeptide(L)'
;MTRTRYHVEKMDCAAEERLVRMALADVEGVGPLRFDLPARHLDVVHEGDRARVSVALDGLGLGAREIESGLAAPGDLRAEPAQERGPLWIALAINATFFVGELTAGLVSGSMGLVADSLDMLADALVYALSLLAVGGTVLRKKRLARWSGYLQAGLAVFGLVEVVRRFVTAEAPPDVPTMIVVAALALVGNVATLLVLRRARGGSPGEAHVEASWIFTSNDIKVNGLVIASALVVWATASPIPDLVAGALIFVVVANGARRILALSR
;
A
#
# COMPACT_ATOMS: atom_id res chain seq x y z
N MET A 1 -21.61 -20.83 10.80
CA MET A 1 -20.52 -19.94 10.36
C MET A 1 -19.18 -20.48 10.83
N THR A 2 -18.19 -20.45 9.95
CA THR A 2 -16.83 -20.90 10.19
C THR A 2 -15.92 -19.68 10.28
N ARG A 3 -14.98 -19.68 11.21
CA ARG A 3 -13.88 -18.71 11.24
C ARG A 3 -12.64 -19.37 10.66
N THR A 4 -11.99 -18.71 9.71
CA THR A 4 -10.71 -19.13 9.15
C THR A 4 -9.68 -18.02 9.37
N ARG A 5 -8.55 -18.38 9.93
CA ARG A 5 -7.41 -17.49 10.18
C ARG A 5 -6.38 -17.67 9.08
N TYR A 6 -5.97 -16.56 8.49
CA TYR A 6 -4.93 -16.49 7.47
C TYR A 6 -3.73 -15.69 7.98
N HIS A 7 -2.52 -16.14 7.66
CA HIS A 7 -1.32 -15.32 7.68
C HIS A 7 -1.15 -14.68 6.30
N VAL A 8 -1.08 -13.36 6.22
CA VAL A 8 -0.96 -12.61 4.96
C VAL A 8 0.39 -11.91 4.92
N GLU A 9 1.38 -12.56 4.32
CA GLU A 9 2.79 -12.18 4.40
C GLU A 9 3.07 -10.69 4.12
N LYS A 10 2.37 -10.09 3.14
CA LYS A 10 2.61 -8.71 2.69
C LYS A 10 1.53 -7.71 3.12
N MET A 11 0.78 -8.00 4.18
CA MET A 11 -0.26 -7.10 4.71
C MET A 11 0.32 -6.21 5.82
N ASP A 12 1.30 -5.37 5.49
CA ASP A 12 2.03 -4.56 6.46
C ASP A 12 1.63 -3.08 6.48
N CYS A 13 0.93 -2.56 5.47
CA CYS A 13 0.37 -1.20 5.46
C CYS A 13 -1.17 -1.17 5.45
N ALA A 14 -1.72 0.03 5.68
CA ALA A 14 -3.16 0.22 5.72
C ALA A 14 -3.83 0.07 4.34
N ALA A 15 -3.11 0.36 3.24
CA ALA A 15 -3.62 0.16 1.89
C ALA A 15 -3.78 -1.32 1.54
N GLU A 16 -2.85 -2.22 1.93
CA GLU A 16 -3.03 -3.66 1.71
C GLU A 16 -4.24 -4.22 2.46
N GLU A 17 -4.45 -3.81 3.70
CA GLU A 17 -5.67 -4.17 4.44
C GLU A 17 -6.93 -3.79 3.65
N ARG A 18 -6.93 -2.62 3.01
CA ARG A 18 -8.05 -2.16 2.20
C ARG A 18 -8.25 -3.01 0.96
N LEU A 19 -7.17 -3.36 0.28
CA LEU A 19 -7.24 -4.28 -0.86
C LEU A 19 -7.88 -5.61 -0.45
N VAL A 20 -7.47 -6.19 0.68
CA VAL A 20 -8.05 -7.42 1.23
C VAL A 20 -9.53 -7.25 1.54
N ARG A 21 -9.89 -6.18 2.25
CA ARG A 21 -11.29 -5.90 2.61
C ARG A 21 -12.17 -5.72 1.37
N MET A 22 -11.67 -5.04 0.34
CA MET A 22 -12.37 -4.87 -0.94
C MET A 22 -12.52 -6.19 -1.70
N ALA A 23 -11.48 -7.01 -1.77
CA ALA A 23 -11.52 -8.30 -2.47
C ALA A 23 -12.54 -9.26 -1.84
N LEU A 24 -12.62 -9.28 -0.50
CA LEU A 24 -13.55 -10.14 0.23
C LEU A 24 -14.97 -9.57 0.31
N ALA A 25 -15.17 -8.27 0.09
CA ALA A 25 -16.50 -7.66 0.11
C ALA A 25 -17.42 -8.17 -1.02
N ASP A 26 -16.85 -8.66 -2.12
CA ASP A 26 -17.59 -9.20 -3.26
C ASP A 26 -17.80 -10.73 -3.15
N VAL A 27 -17.30 -11.37 -2.10
CA VAL A 27 -17.46 -12.82 -1.87
C VAL A 27 -18.73 -13.09 -1.08
N GLU A 28 -19.68 -13.78 -1.70
CA GLU A 28 -20.93 -14.21 -1.04
C GLU A 28 -20.65 -15.08 0.18
N GLY A 29 -21.39 -14.84 1.27
CA GLY A 29 -21.27 -15.61 2.51
C GLY A 29 -20.09 -15.20 3.40
N VAL A 30 -19.29 -14.19 3.03
CA VAL A 30 -18.29 -13.59 3.92
C VAL A 30 -18.95 -12.59 4.86
N GLY A 31 -18.73 -12.79 6.15
CA GLY A 31 -19.20 -11.94 7.24
C GLY A 31 -18.10 -11.00 7.76
N PRO A 32 -18.04 -10.76 9.08
CA PRO A 32 -17.03 -9.91 9.70
C PRO A 32 -15.59 -10.31 9.36
N LEU A 33 -14.76 -9.30 9.12
CA LEU A 33 -13.31 -9.41 8.96
C LEU A 33 -12.62 -8.77 10.16
N ARG A 34 -11.55 -9.39 10.64
CA ARG A 34 -10.66 -8.78 11.64
C ARG A 34 -9.23 -8.84 11.20
N PHE A 35 -8.54 -7.73 11.37
CA PHE A 35 -7.17 -7.54 10.94
C PHE A 35 -6.28 -7.28 12.14
N ASP A 36 -5.16 -8.00 12.18
CA ASP A 36 -4.05 -7.75 13.07
C ASP A 36 -2.83 -7.51 12.18
N LEU A 37 -2.56 -6.23 11.88
CA LEU A 37 -1.43 -5.84 11.02
C LEU A 37 -0.07 -6.17 11.64
N PRO A 38 0.17 -5.94 12.96
CA PRO A 38 1.41 -6.37 13.61
C PRO A 38 1.70 -7.87 13.44
N ALA A 39 0.69 -8.74 13.60
CA ALA A 39 0.85 -10.18 13.42
C ALA A 39 0.64 -10.65 11.98
N ARG A 40 0.24 -9.75 11.07
CA ARG A 40 -0.17 -10.05 9.69
C ARG A 40 -1.24 -11.13 9.61
N HIS A 41 -2.18 -11.11 10.55
CA HIS A 41 -3.28 -12.07 10.62
C HIS A 41 -4.59 -11.46 10.14
N LEU A 42 -5.34 -12.26 9.39
CA LEU A 42 -6.70 -11.99 8.95
C LEU A 42 -7.60 -13.10 9.46
N ASP A 43 -8.60 -12.74 10.27
CA ASP A 43 -9.69 -13.64 10.63
C ASP A 43 -10.90 -13.34 9.75
N VAL A 44 -11.35 -14.36 9.00
CA VAL A 44 -12.52 -14.29 8.11
C VAL A 44 -13.63 -15.20 8.66
N VAL A 45 -14.78 -14.62 8.98
CA VAL A 45 -16.00 -15.39 9.26
C VAL A 45 -16.75 -15.61 7.95
N HIS A 46 -17.13 -16.84 7.63
CA HIS A 46 -17.87 -17.14 6.40
C HIS A 46 -18.83 -18.35 6.51
N GLU A 47 -19.71 -18.48 5.53
CA GLU A 47 -20.64 -19.60 5.34
C GLU A 47 -20.17 -20.54 4.22
N GLY A 48 -19.27 -21.47 4.57
CA GLY A 48 -19.12 -22.77 3.89
C GLY A 48 -18.22 -22.86 2.66
N ASP A 49 -17.95 -21.78 1.92
CA ASP A 49 -17.07 -21.82 0.74
C ASP A 49 -15.70 -21.18 1.02
N ARG A 50 -14.85 -21.93 1.73
CA ARG A 50 -13.45 -21.57 2.01
C ARG A 50 -12.67 -21.32 0.72
N ALA A 51 -12.96 -22.08 -0.33
CA ALA A 51 -12.22 -22.00 -1.59
C ALA A 51 -12.38 -20.64 -2.26
N ARG A 52 -13.59 -20.04 -2.22
CA ARG A 52 -13.80 -18.67 -2.74
C ARG A 52 -12.98 -17.62 -1.98
N VAL A 53 -12.90 -17.74 -0.65
CA VAL A 53 -12.09 -16.84 0.18
C VAL A 53 -10.62 -16.97 -0.18
N SER A 54 -10.10 -18.20 -0.27
CA SER A 54 -8.69 -18.44 -0.65
C SER A 54 -8.39 -17.93 -2.05
N VAL A 55 -9.26 -18.19 -3.05
CA VAL A 55 -9.09 -17.71 -4.43
C VAL A 55 -9.07 -16.18 -4.50
N ALA A 56 -9.94 -15.50 -3.74
CA ALA A 56 -9.95 -14.03 -3.68
C ALA A 56 -8.65 -13.47 -3.08
N LEU A 57 -8.14 -14.09 -2.01
CA LEU A 57 -6.88 -13.69 -1.36
C LEU A 57 -5.65 -13.98 -2.25
N ASP A 58 -5.63 -15.14 -2.92
CA ASP A 58 -4.57 -15.53 -3.85
C ASP A 58 -4.47 -14.57 -5.03
N GLY A 59 -5.63 -14.08 -5.51
CA GLY A 59 -5.70 -13.07 -6.56
C GLY A 59 -4.95 -11.77 -6.24
N LEU A 60 -4.79 -11.43 -4.96
CA LEU A 60 -4.04 -10.24 -4.51
C LEU A 60 -2.52 -10.47 -4.47
N GLY A 61 -2.04 -11.71 -4.52
CA GLY A 61 -0.60 -12.00 -4.47
C GLY A 61 0.09 -11.51 -3.19
N LEU A 62 -0.64 -11.46 -2.08
CA LEU A 62 -0.14 -11.04 -0.76
C LEU A 62 0.50 -12.18 0.05
N GLY A 63 0.50 -13.41 -0.48
CA GLY A 63 1.05 -14.58 0.19
C GLY A 63 0.16 -15.07 1.34
N ALA A 64 -1.17 -15.05 1.15
CA ALA A 64 -2.11 -15.54 2.15
C ALA A 64 -1.97 -17.06 2.34
N ARG A 65 -1.85 -17.51 3.59
CA ARG A 65 -1.82 -18.93 3.95
C ARG A 65 -2.78 -19.19 5.09
N GLU A 66 -3.61 -20.21 4.95
CA GLU A 66 -4.48 -20.65 6.05
C GLU A 66 -3.61 -21.20 7.20
N ILE A 67 -3.87 -20.73 8.42
CA ILE A 67 -3.23 -21.20 9.64
C ILE A 67 -4.15 -22.16 10.39
N GLU A 68 -5.41 -21.74 10.56
CA GLU A 68 -6.38 -22.44 11.41
C GLU A 68 -7.79 -22.18 10.89
N SER A 69 -8.68 -23.15 11.05
CA SER A 69 -10.10 -22.96 10.79
C SER A 69 -10.98 -23.77 11.72
N GLY A 70 -12.05 -23.15 12.21
CA GLY A 70 -12.94 -23.73 13.20
C GLY A 70 -14.31 -23.07 13.25
N LEU A 71 -15.14 -23.51 14.19
CA LEU A 71 -16.43 -22.87 14.45
C LEU A 71 -16.21 -21.44 14.97
N ALA A 72 -16.94 -20.47 14.43
CA ALA A 72 -16.85 -19.09 14.88
C ALA A 72 -17.37 -18.96 16.32
N ALA A 73 -16.60 -18.32 17.21
CA ALA A 73 -17.06 -18.00 18.55
C ALA A 73 -18.07 -16.82 18.50
N PRO A 74 -18.95 -16.63 19.50
CA PRO A 74 -19.87 -15.48 19.54
C PRO A 74 -19.16 -14.13 19.44
N GLY A 75 -17.93 -14.06 19.94
CA GLY A 75 -17.07 -12.89 19.82
C GLY A 75 -16.67 -12.58 18.39
N ASP A 76 -16.47 -13.57 17.53
CA ASP A 76 -16.00 -13.42 16.14
C ASP A 76 -17.09 -12.87 15.21
N LEU A 77 -18.36 -13.10 15.56
CA LEU A 77 -19.52 -12.61 14.82
C LEU A 77 -19.75 -11.10 15.00
N ARG A 78 -19.04 -10.46 15.93
CA ARG A 78 -19.10 -9.00 16.10
C ARG A 78 -18.30 -8.32 14.99
N ALA A 79 -19.01 -7.62 14.12
CA ALA A 79 -18.43 -6.71 13.14
C ALA A 79 -17.55 -5.67 13.84
N GLU A 80 -16.39 -5.38 13.25
CA GLU A 80 -15.66 -4.16 13.59
C GLU A 80 -16.56 -2.93 13.31
N PRO A 81 -16.41 -1.85 14.08
CA PRO A 81 -17.16 -0.63 13.83
C PRO A 81 -17.04 -0.23 12.36
N ALA A 82 -18.18 0.19 11.78
CA ALA A 82 -18.25 0.59 10.40
C ALA A 82 -17.20 1.67 10.13
N GLN A 83 -16.50 1.52 9.01
CA GLN A 83 -15.36 2.36 8.71
C GLN A 83 -15.75 3.82 8.52
N GLU A 84 -15.13 4.69 9.30
CA GLU A 84 -15.34 6.12 9.14
C GLU A 84 -14.71 6.61 7.83
N ARG A 85 -15.50 7.37 7.07
CA ARG A 85 -15.05 7.95 5.79
C ARG A 85 -14.06 9.09 5.98
N GLY A 86 -14.14 9.81 7.11
CA GLY A 86 -13.26 10.95 7.40
C GLY A 86 -11.77 10.60 7.38
N PRO A 87 -11.33 9.59 8.17
CA PRO A 87 -9.95 9.12 8.18
C PRO A 87 -9.42 8.68 6.81
N LEU A 88 -10.27 8.06 5.97
CA LEU A 88 -9.90 7.70 4.60
C LEU A 88 -9.72 8.92 3.70
N TRP A 89 -10.54 9.95 3.85
CA TRP A 89 -10.36 11.21 3.13
C TRP A 89 -9.06 11.92 3.51
N ILE A 90 -8.71 11.88 4.80
CA ILE A 90 -7.44 12.44 5.28
C ILE A 90 -6.26 11.65 4.71
N ALA A 91 -6.28 10.32 4.78
CA ALA A 91 -5.25 9.46 4.20
C ALA A 91 -5.07 9.70 2.69
N LEU A 92 -6.19 9.81 1.96
CA LEU A 92 -6.21 10.15 0.54
C LEU A 92 -5.57 11.52 0.28
N ALA A 93 -5.94 12.54 1.04
CA ALA A 93 -5.43 13.90 0.86
C ALA A 93 -3.91 13.98 1.13
N ILE A 94 -3.43 13.29 2.16
CA ILE A 94 -1.99 13.23 2.48
C ILE A 94 -1.24 12.58 1.32
N ASN A 95 -1.61 11.36 0.93
CA ASN A 95 -0.93 10.62 -0.14
C ASN A 95 -0.99 11.35 -1.49
N ALA A 96 -2.14 11.93 -1.84
CA ALA A 96 -2.26 12.69 -3.08
C ALA A 96 -1.39 13.97 -3.08
N THR A 97 -1.24 14.63 -1.92
CA THR A 97 -0.36 15.80 -1.77
C THR A 97 1.10 15.41 -1.93
N PHE A 98 1.52 14.32 -1.27
CA PHE A 98 2.89 13.82 -1.40
C PHE A 98 3.18 13.31 -2.81
N PHE A 99 2.27 12.59 -3.46
CA PHE A 99 2.39 12.24 -4.88
C PHE A 99 2.76 13.46 -5.75
N VAL A 100 2.01 14.56 -5.65
CA VAL A 100 2.29 15.75 -6.47
C VAL A 100 3.62 16.39 -6.08
N GLY A 101 3.89 16.53 -4.79
CA GLY A 101 5.12 17.15 -4.28
C GLY A 101 6.37 16.37 -4.66
N GLU A 102 6.37 15.05 -4.43
CA GLU A 102 7.46 14.14 -4.71
C GLU A 102 7.69 13.93 -6.20
N LEU A 103 6.62 13.84 -7.00
CA LEU A 103 6.76 13.78 -8.45
C LEU A 103 7.43 15.06 -8.97
N THR A 104 6.98 16.23 -8.51
CA THR A 104 7.55 17.51 -8.91
C THR A 104 9.01 17.60 -8.48
N ALA A 105 9.31 17.28 -7.22
CA ALA A 105 10.66 17.31 -6.69
C ALA A 105 11.58 16.29 -7.38
N GLY A 106 11.11 15.08 -7.66
CA GLY A 106 11.85 14.04 -8.36
C GLY A 106 12.20 14.44 -9.79
N LEU A 107 11.26 15.06 -10.50
CA LEU A 107 11.51 15.59 -11.85
C LEU A 107 12.50 16.76 -11.85
N VAL A 108 12.37 17.69 -10.90
CA VAL A 108 13.26 18.87 -10.78
C VAL A 108 14.66 18.48 -10.33
N SER A 109 14.78 17.56 -9.36
CA SER A 109 16.06 17.08 -8.82
C SER A 109 16.74 16.03 -9.70
N GLY A 110 16.02 15.45 -10.66
CA GLY A 110 16.51 14.32 -11.47
C GLY A 110 16.51 12.97 -10.74
N SER A 111 15.87 12.85 -9.57
CA SER A 111 15.81 11.60 -8.79
C SER A 111 14.71 10.66 -9.29
N MET A 112 15.10 9.47 -9.76
CA MET A 112 14.17 8.40 -10.09
C MET A 112 13.63 7.70 -8.84
N GLY A 113 14.37 7.72 -7.72
CA GLY A 113 13.89 7.27 -6.42
C GLY A 113 12.64 8.04 -5.97
N LEU A 114 12.70 9.37 -5.98
CA LEU A 114 11.55 10.23 -5.65
C LEU A 114 10.38 10.09 -6.63
N VAL A 115 10.67 9.99 -7.94
CA VAL A 115 9.61 9.75 -8.93
C VAL A 115 8.91 8.42 -8.65
N ALA A 116 9.66 7.36 -8.35
CA ALA A 116 9.09 6.06 -8.05
C ALA A 116 8.29 6.05 -6.74
N ASP A 117 8.80 6.70 -5.68
CA ASP A 117 8.12 6.87 -4.39
C ASP A 117 6.79 7.60 -4.55
N SER A 118 6.78 8.69 -5.34
CA SER A 118 5.55 9.42 -5.66
C SER A 118 4.48 8.53 -6.31
N LEU A 119 4.88 7.59 -7.17
CA LEU A 119 3.94 6.66 -7.77
C LEU A 119 3.42 5.65 -6.76
N ASP A 120 4.20 5.25 -5.76
CA ASP A 120 3.73 4.43 -4.65
C ASP A 120 2.64 5.17 -3.85
N MET A 121 2.88 6.45 -3.52
CA MET A 121 1.85 7.32 -2.91
C MET A 121 0.59 7.44 -3.77
N LEU A 122 0.73 7.47 -5.11
CA LEU A 122 -0.42 7.45 -6.01
C LEU A 122 -1.17 6.11 -5.92
N ALA A 123 -0.47 4.99 -5.80
CA ALA A 123 -1.09 3.66 -5.64
C ALA A 123 -2.00 3.65 -4.41
N ASP A 124 -1.45 4.14 -3.29
CA ASP A 124 -2.12 4.24 -2.00
C ASP A 124 -3.32 5.18 -2.06
N ALA A 125 -3.15 6.37 -2.64
CA ALA A 125 -4.23 7.31 -2.89
C ALA A 125 -5.36 6.66 -3.70
N LEU A 126 -5.04 5.90 -4.75
CA LEU A 126 -6.03 5.20 -5.55
C LEU A 126 -6.75 4.11 -4.74
N VAL A 127 -6.06 3.38 -3.86
CA VAL A 127 -6.67 2.39 -2.96
C VAL A 127 -7.61 3.05 -1.94
N TYR A 128 -7.22 4.19 -1.35
CA TYR A 128 -8.10 4.93 -0.43
C TYR A 128 -9.31 5.51 -1.16
N ALA A 129 -9.14 6.04 -2.37
CA ALA A 129 -10.24 6.53 -3.20
C ALA A 129 -11.21 5.39 -3.58
N LEU A 130 -10.68 4.24 -4.00
CA LEU A 130 -11.47 3.05 -4.28
C LEU A 130 -12.25 2.56 -3.04
N SER A 131 -11.62 2.60 -1.87
CA SER A 131 -12.25 2.25 -0.59
C SER A 131 -13.40 3.19 -0.24
N LEU A 132 -13.23 4.50 -0.43
CA LEU A 132 -14.27 5.51 -0.21
C LEU A 132 -15.48 5.33 -1.13
N LEU A 133 -15.24 4.91 -2.37
CA LEU A 133 -16.28 4.66 -3.38
C LEU A 133 -16.92 3.28 -3.25
N ALA A 134 -16.23 2.33 -2.61
CA ALA A 134 -16.77 1.03 -2.27
C ALA A 134 -17.98 1.14 -1.32
N VAL A 135 -17.99 2.17 -0.47
CA VAL A 135 -19.11 2.51 0.43
C VAL A 135 -20.21 3.25 -0.36
N GLY A 136 -21.04 2.51 -1.09
CA GLY A 136 -22.27 3.02 -1.73
C GLY A 136 -22.34 2.99 -3.26
N GLY A 137 -21.27 2.62 -3.96
CA GLY A 137 -21.26 2.44 -5.42
C GLY A 137 -21.74 1.06 -5.89
N THR A 138 -22.18 0.95 -7.14
CA THR A 138 -22.49 -0.35 -7.77
C THR A 138 -21.22 -1.15 -8.06
N VAL A 139 -21.28 -2.49 -7.96
CA VAL A 139 -20.15 -3.40 -8.21
C VAL A 139 -19.46 -3.12 -9.55
N LEU A 140 -20.24 -2.86 -10.61
CA LEU A 140 -19.71 -2.58 -11.95
C LEU A 140 -18.88 -1.29 -12.02
N ARG A 141 -19.30 -0.22 -11.32
CA ARG A 141 -18.54 1.05 -11.28
C ARG A 141 -17.21 0.86 -10.55
N LYS A 142 -17.20 0.07 -9.47
CA LYS A 142 -15.99 -0.26 -8.71
C LYS A 142 -14.98 -1.01 -9.57
N LYS A 143 -15.42 -2.09 -10.24
CA LYS A 143 -14.56 -2.88 -11.14
C LYS A 143 -13.98 -2.04 -12.27
N ARG A 144 -14.78 -1.16 -12.89
CA ARG A 144 -14.29 -0.27 -13.96
C ARG A 144 -13.24 0.71 -13.45
N LEU A 145 -13.47 1.33 -12.29
CA LEU A 145 -12.50 2.27 -11.72
C LEU A 145 -11.22 1.58 -11.31
N ALA A 146 -11.30 0.44 -10.59
CA ALA A 146 -10.13 -0.36 -10.23
C ALA A 146 -9.33 -0.76 -11.49
N ARG A 147 -10.01 -1.11 -12.58
CA ARG A 147 -9.35 -1.41 -13.85
C ARG A 147 -8.57 -0.23 -14.43
N TRP A 148 -9.20 0.94 -14.53
CA TRP A 148 -8.53 2.14 -15.06
C TRP A 148 -7.38 2.60 -14.17
N SER A 149 -7.58 2.62 -12.86
CA SER A 149 -6.54 2.93 -11.87
C SER A 149 -5.36 1.96 -12.00
N GLY A 150 -5.63 0.66 -12.10
CA GLY A 150 -4.60 -0.35 -12.28
C GLY A 150 -3.82 -0.22 -13.61
N TYR A 151 -4.50 0.09 -14.72
CA TYR A 151 -3.82 0.32 -16.01
C TYR A 151 -2.99 1.60 -16.03
N LEU A 152 -3.52 2.70 -15.46
CA LEU A 152 -2.77 3.94 -15.31
C LEU A 152 -1.47 3.67 -14.53
N GLN A 153 -1.60 3.02 -13.38
CA GLN A 153 -0.48 2.71 -12.50
C GLN A 153 0.56 1.79 -13.18
N ALA A 154 0.09 0.75 -13.87
CA ALA A 154 0.97 -0.15 -14.63
C ALA A 154 1.71 0.59 -15.75
N GLY A 155 1.02 1.47 -16.48
CA GLY A 155 1.62 2.30 -17.54
C GLY A 155 2.71 3.23 -17.00
N LEU A 156 2.44 3.92 -15.89
CA LEU A 156 3.40 4.81 -15.24
C LEU A 156 4.62 4.05 -14.70
N ALA A 157 4.42 2.88 -14.10
CA ALA A 157 5.53 2.04 -13.62
C ALA A 157 6.42 1.53 -14.77
N VAL A 158 5.82 1.11 -15.88
CA VAL A 158 6.57 0.70 -17.09
C VAL A 158 7.33 1.87 -17.67
N PHE A 159 6.69 3.04 -17.80
CA PHE A 159 7.35 4.26 -18.26
C PHE A 159 8.54 4.63 -17.37
N GLY A 160 8.36 4.61 -16.05
CA GLY A 160 9.42 4.85 -15.08
C GLY A 160 10.59 3.87 -15.21
N LEU A 161 10.32 2.58 -15.36
CA LEU A 161 11.38 1.57 -15.58
C LEU A 161 12.15 1.80 -16.88
N VAL A 162 11.46 2.16 -17.97
CA VAL A 162 12.11 2.51 -19.24
C VAL A 162 13.01 3.73 -19.06
N GLU A 163 12.55 4.75 -18.35
CA GLU A 163 13.34 5.95 -18.05
C GLU A 163 14.56 5.62 -17.17
N VAL A 164 14.43 4.74 -16.17
CA VAL A 164 15.59 4.26 -15.39
C VAL A 164 16.63 3.60 -16.29
N VAL A 165 16.21 2.68 -17.18
CA VAL A 165 17.13 2.01 -18.12
C VAL A 165 17.80 3.02 -19.03
N ARG A 166 17.04 3.99 -19.56
CA ARG A 166 17.58 5.07 -20.41
C ARG A 166 18.68 5.83 -19.67
N ARG A 167 18.41 6.32 -18.45
CA ARG A 167 19.36 7.09 -17.63
C ARG A 167 20.58 6.28 -17.20
N PHE A 168 20.40 4.97 -16.98
CA PHE A 168 21.49 4.06 -16.67
C PHE A 168 22.49 3.94 -17.83
N VAL A 169 21.99 3.91 -19.08
CA VAL A 169 22.83 3.81 -20.29
C VAL A 169 23.42 5.16 -20.68
N THR A 170 22.69 6.27 -20.51
CA THR A 170 23.17 7.61 -20.89
C THR A 170 24.09 8.27 -19.89
N ALA A 171 24.29 7.69 -18.69
CA ALA A 171 25.17 8.18 -17.63
C ALA A 171 24.93 9.67 -17.30
N GLU A 172 23.69 10.00 -16.93
CA GLU A 172 23.30 11.36 -16.57
C GLU A 172 23.95 11.85 -15.25
N ALA A 173 23.88 13.15 -15.00
CA ALA A 173 24.39 13.75 -13.77
C ALA A 173 23.67 13.20 -12.52
N PRO A 174 24.35 13.13 -11.36
CA PRO A 174 23.71 12.71 -10.11
C PRO A 174 22.57 13.66 -9.71
N PRO A 175 21.53 13.14 -9.06
CA PRO A 175 20.40 13.95 -8.61
C PRO A 175 20.78 14.89 -7.45
N ASP A 176 19.95 15.91 -7.22
CA ASP A 176 20.10 16.83 -6.09
C ASP A 176 19.79 16.14 -4.75
N VAL A 177 20.84 15.73 -4.04
CA VAL A 177 20.73 15.00 -2.76
C VAL A 177 19.97 15.77 -1.68
N PRO A 178 20.19 17.08 -1.45
CA PRO A 178 19.41 17.81 -0.44
C PRO A 178 17.91 17.72 -0.67
N THR A 179 17.46 17.88 -1.92
CA THR A 179 16.04 17.72 -2.28
C THR A 179 15.56 16.30 -2.00
N MET A 180 16.32 15.27 -2.39
CA MET A 180 15.98 13.87 -2.10
C MET A 180 15.75 13.62 -0.60
N ILE A 181 16.69 14.05 0.25
CA ILE A 181 16.62 13.80 1.70
C ILE A 181 15.44 14.55 2.32
N VAL A 182 15.28 15.85 2.02
CA VAL A 182 14.22 16.68 2.60
C VAL A 182 12.85 16.15 2.21
N VAL A 183 12.65 15.84 0.93
CA VAL A 183 11.36 15.41 0.41
C VAL A 183 11.00 14.02 0.92
N ALA A 184 11.92 13.05 0.86
CA ALA A 184 11.66 11.70 1.38
C ALA A 184 11.41 11.69 2.90
N ALA A 185 12.08 12.57 3.67
CA ALA A 185 11.83 12.74 5.09
C ALA A 185 10.44 13.34 5.37
N LEU A 186 9.99 14.32 4.59
CA LEU A 186 8.64 14.87 4.70
C LEU A 186 7.58 13.82 4.36
N ALA A 187 7.79 13.04 3.30
CA ALA A 187 6.89 11.96 2.91
C ALA A 187 6.83 10.87 3.98
N LEU A 188 7.95 10.56 4.64
CA LEU A 188 7.99 9.62 5.77
C LEU A 188 7.10 10.10 6.93
N VAL A 189 7.17 11.40 7.25
CA VAL A 189 6.27 12.02 8.25
C VAL A 189 4.81 11.93 7.80
N GLY A 190 4.54 12.14 6.52
CA GLY A 190 3.23 11.96 5.89
C GLY A 190 2.66 10.56 6.07
N ASN A 191 3.46 9.53 5.79
CA ASN A 191 3.05 8.13 5.93
C ASN A 191 2.78 7.74 7.39
N VAL A 192 3.63 8.21 8.32
CA VAL A 192 3.37 8.06 9.76
C VAL A 192 2.08 8.76 10.16
N ALA A 193 1.82 9.98 9.66
CA ALA A 193 0.59 10.70 9.95
C ALA A 193 -0.65 9.95 9.43
N THR A 194 -0.59 9.42 8.20
CA THR A 194 -1.66 8.59 7.61
C THR A 194 -1.95 7.36 8.48
N LEU A 195 -0.91 6.64 8.89
CA LEU A 195 -1.00 5.49 9.77
C LEU A 195 -1.68 5.85 11.11
N LEU A 196 -1.27 6.95 11.73
CA LEU A 196 -1.84 7.41 13.00
C LEU A 196 -3.31 7.83 12.88
N VAL A 197 -3.69 8.48 11.78
CA VAL A 197 -5.09 8.86 11.50
C VAL A 197 -5.96 7.62 11.33
N LEU A 198 -5.53 6.66 10.52
CA LEU A 198 -6.28 5.43 10.28
C LEU A 198 -6.34 4.52 11.51
N ARG A 199 -5.31 4.54 12.36
CA ARG A 199 -5.31 3.80 13.62
C ARG A 199 -6.31 4.37 14.62
N ARG A 200 -6.33 5.70 14.81
CA ARG A 200 -7.27 6.35 15.75
C ARG A 200 -8.72 6.04 15.40
N ALA A 201 -9.02 6.00 14.10
CA ALA A 201 -10.34 5.64 13.58
C ALA A 201 -10.81 4.22 13.95
N ARG A 202 -9.87 3.30 14.25
CA ARG A 202 -10.17 1.90 14.56
C ARG A 202 -10.31 1.64 16.07
N GLY A 203 -10.22 2.66 16.91
CA GLY A 203 -10.37 2.52 18.36
C GLY A 203 -9.18 1.84 19.06
N GLY A 204 -7.98 1.86 18.45
CA GLY A 204 -6.77 1.27 19.05
C GLY A 204 -6.44 1.90 20.41
N SER A 205 -6.25 1.06 21.44
CA SER A 205 -5.87 1.52 22.78
C SER A 205 -4.40 1.96 22.85
N PRO A 206 -4.04 3.05 23.55
CA PRO A 206 -2.68 3.62 23.55
C PRO A 206 -1.58 2.83 24.29
N GLY A 207 -1.80 1.55 24.63
CA GLY A 207 -1.01 0.84 25.65
C GLY A 207 0.21 0.02 25.20
N GLU A 208 0.43 -0.19 23.89
CA GLU A 208 1.40 -1.17 23.36
C GLU A 208 2.57 -0.54 22.57
N ALA A 209 3.12 0.56 23.09
CA ALA A 209 4.07 1.43 22.38
C ALA A 209 5.31 0.72 21.76
N HIS A 210 5.79 -0.38 22.36
CA HIS A 210 6.97 -1.10 21.86
C HIS A 210 6.68 -2.03 20.66
N VAL A 211 5.53 -2.70 20.65
CA VAL A 211 5.09 -3.49 19.47
C VAL A 211 4.74 -2.54 18.32
N GLU A 212 4.21 -1.36 18.67
CA GLU A 212 3.79 -0.35 17.71
C GLU A 212 4.96 0.26 16.91
N ALA A 213 6.07 0.59 17.55
CA ALA A 213 7.25 1.10 16.85
C ALA A 213 7.77 0.10 15.81
N SER A 214 7.84 -1.18 16.18
CA SER A 214 8.26 -2.25 15.28
C SER A 214 7.37 -2.35 14.03
N TRP A 215 6.05 -2.19 14.19
CA TRP A 215 5.12 -2.20 13.07
C TRP A 215 5.32 -0.99 12.14
N ILE A 216 5.46 0.22 12.70
CA ILE A 216 5.75 1.45 11.93
C ILE A 216 7.03 1.24 11.09
N PHE A 217 8.12 0.78 11.71
CA PHE A 217 9.38 0.55 10.98
C PHE A 217 9.33 -0.61 9.96
N THR A 218 8.30 -1.45 10.01
CA THR A 218 8.14 -2.58 9.08
C THR A 218 7.05 -2.37 8.03
N SER A 219 6.37 -1.22 8.00
CA SER A 219 5.44 -0.86 6.91
C SER A 219 6.18 -0.69 5.58
N ASN A 220 5.52 -1.03 4.47
CA ASN A 220 6.08 -0.87 3.13
C ASN A 220 6.49 0.58 2.83
N ASP A 221 5.59 1.54 3.09
CA ASP A 221 5.82 2.97 2.78
C ASP A 221 7.07 3.49 3.50
N ILE A 222 7.28 3.07 4.74
CA ILE A 222 8.45 3.49 5.52
C ILE A 222 9.75 2.88 4.97
N LYS A 223 9.71 1.66 4.43
CA LYS A 223 10.86 1.03 3.76
C LYS A 223 11.18 1.74 2.43
N VAL A 224 10.17 2.13 1.66
CA VAL A 224 10.33 2.83 0.38
C VAL A 224 11.00 4.19 0.60
N ASN A 225 10.45 5.03 1.47
CA ASN A 225 11.05 6.33 1.80
C ASN A 225 12.46 6.16 2.42
N GLY A 226 12.63 5.16 3.29
CA GLY A 226 13.93 4.82 3.87
C GLY A 226 14.96 4.41 2.81
N LEU A 227 14.56 3.66 1.78
CA LEU A 227 15.39 3.30 0.65
C LEU A 227 15.80 4.53 -0.16
N VAL A 228 14.89 5.48 -0.40
CA VAL A 228 15.22 6.75 -1.08
C VAL A 228 16.25 7.54 -0.28
N ILE A 229 16.05 7.72 1.04
CA ILE A 229 17.00 8.42 1.91
C ILE A 229 18.37 7.72 1.91
N ALA A 230 18.39 6.39 2.06
CA ALA A 230 19.62 5.62 2.02
C ALA A 230 20.34 5.78 0.66
N SER A 231 19.60 5.73 -0.45
CA SER A 231 20.15 5.95 -1.78
C SER A 231 20.76 7.36 -1.91
N ALA A 232 20.10 8.39 -1.39
CA ALA A 232 20.57 9.77 -1.41
C ALA A 232 21.91 9.94 -0.68
N LEU A 233 22.08 9.28 0.47
CA LEU A 233 23.34 9.27 1.22
C LEU A 233 24.47 8.58 0.45
N VAL A 234 24.17 7.49 -0.27
CA VAL A 234 25.16 6.81 -1.12
C VAL A 234 25.48 7.64 -2.35
N VAL A 235 24.51 8.30 -2.98
CA VAL A 235 24.74 9.27 -4.07
C VAL A 235 25.68 10.36 -3.60
N TRP A 236 25.46 10.94 -2.41
CA TRP A 236 26.32 11.96 -1.83
C TRP A 236 27.76 11.47 -1.61
N ALA A 237 27.92 10.27 -1.08
CA ALA A 237 29.24 9.69 -0.80
C ALA A 237 30.01 9.30 -2.08
N THR A 238 29.30 8.90 -3.15
CA THR A 238 29.90 8.34 -4.37
C THR A 238 29.90 9.28 -5.57
N ALA A 239 29.15 10.38 -5.50
CA ALA A 239 28.84 11.27 -6.62
C ALA A 239 28.27 10.54 -7.86
N SER A 240 27.67 9.36 -7.67
CA SER A 240 27.13 8.53 -8.74
C SER A 240 25.60 8.58 -8.75
N PRO A 241 24.92 8.63 -9.91
CA PRO A 241 23.46 8.52 -10.01
C PRO A 241 22.95 7.08 -9.78
N ILE A 242 23.83 6.08 -9.86
CA ILE A 242 23.47 4.66 -9.87
C ILE A 242 22.65 4.25 -8.62
N PRO A 243 23.00 4.66 -7.39
CA PRO A 243 22.24 4.27 -6.20
C PRO A 243 20.76 4.73 -6.26
N ASP A 244 20.49 5.94 -6.76
CA ASP A 244 19.13 6.45 -6.95
C ASP A 244 18.39 5.69 -8.05
N LEU A 245 19.05 5.40 -9.18
CA LEU A 245 18.45 4.61 -10.27
C LEU A 245 18.08 3.19 -9.82
N VAL A 246 18.94 2.55 -9.00
CA VAL A 246 18.67 1.23 -8.43
C VAL A 246 17.49 1.31 -7.46
N ALA A 247 17.46 2.31 -6.56
CA ALA A 247 16.34 2.52 -5.66
C ALA A 247 15.03 2.72 -6.44
N GLY A 248 15.03 3.62 -7.44
CA GLY A 248 13.89 3.88 -8.32
C GLY A 248 13.43 2.61 -9.04
N ALA A 249 14.34 1.81 -9.59
CA ALA A 249 13.98 0.54 -10.24
C ALA A 249 13.27 -0.42 -9.29
N LEU A 250 13.79 -0.59 -8.06
CA LEU A 250 13.18 -1.46 -7.06
C LEU A 250 11.79 -0.98 -6.67
N ILE A 251 11.62 0.33 -6.47
CA ILE A 251 10.34 0.93 -6.11
C ILE A 251 9.34 0.82 -7.26
N PHE A 252 9.73 1.06 -8.52
CA PHE A 252 8.83 0.84 -9.66
C PHE A 252 8.37 -0.62 -9.78
N VAL A 253 9.20 -1.60 -9.41
CA VAL A 253 8.77 -3.00 -9.35
C VAL A 253 7.71 -3.19 -8.25
N VAL A 254 7.85 -2.55 -7.09
CA VAL A 254 6.83 -2.53 -6.04
C VAL A 254 5.53 -1.89 -6.55
N VAL A 255 5.61 -0.73 -7.19
CA VAL A 255 4.46 -0.03 -7.79
C VAL A 255 3.78 -0.89 -8.85
N ALA A 256 4.55 -1.56 -9.72
CA ALA A 256 4.01 -2.47 -10.73
C ALA A 256 3.31 -3.68 -10.11
N ASN A 257 3.81 -4.18 -8.97
CA ASN A 257 3.13 -5.21 -8.20
C ASN A 257 1.81 -4.67 -7.63
N GLY A 258 1.82 -3.48 -7.03
CA GLY A 258 0.61 -2.79 -6.53
C GLY A 258 -0.46 -2.62 -7.62
N ALA A 259 -0.06 -2.18 -8.82
CA ALA A 259 -0.94 -2.07 -9.98
C ALA A 259 -1.61 -3.42 -10.33
N ARG A 260 -0.87 -4.53 -10.28
CA ARG A 260 -1.44 -5.87 -10.48
C ARG A 260 -2.46 -6.24 -9.40
N ARG A 261 -2.25 -5.85 -8.14
CA ARG A 261 -3.21 -6.06 -7.05
C ARG A 261 -4.51 -5.26 -7.27
N ILE A 262 -4.39 -4.00 -7.67
CA ILE A 262 -5.55 -3.15 -7.99
C ILE A 262 -6.33 -3.74 -9.18
N LEU A 263 -5.63 -4.24 -10.21
CA LEU A 263 -6.28 -4.91 -11.35
C LEU A 263 -7.01 -6.19 -10.95
N ALA A 264 -6.53 -6.93 -9.95
CA ALA A 264 -7.19 -8.12 -9.45
C ALA A 264 -8.59 -7.82 -8.89
N LEU A 265 -8.79 -6.64 -8.28
CA LEU A 265 -10.11 -6.17 -7.81
C LEU A 265 -11.11 -5.90 -8.94
N SER A 266 -10.66 -5.82 -10.19
CA SER A 266 -11.53 -5.58 -11.34
C SER A 266 -12.10 -6.84 -12.00
N ARG A 267 -11.72 -8.02 -11.48
CA ARG A 267 -12.12 -9.33 -11.98
C ARG A 267 -13.43 -9.77 -11.37
#